data_AF-A0A3L6QAQ3-F1
#
_entry.id   AF-A0A3L6QAQ3-F1
#
_cell.length_a   1.000
_cell.length_b   1.000
_cell.length_c   1.000
_cell.angle_alpha   90.00
_cell.angle_beta   90.00
_cell.angle_gamma   90.00
#
_symmetry.space_group_name_H-M   'P 1'
#
loop_
_entity.id
_entity.type
_entity.pdbx_description
1 polymer ?
#
loop_
_entity_poly.entity_id
_entity_poly.type
_entity_poly.pdbx_seq_one_letter_code
_entity_poly.pdbx_strand_id
1 'polypeptide(L)'
;EEWKQCKDSQLVNLGSGKFCIARFFHTRTPNGDSGDELIEQNITVLTGVEVVRCDGNGNGNDSIGKVELQMIPHKSKCYISNGDDTIQTVF
;
A
#
# COMPACT_ATOMS: atom_id res chain seq x y z
N GLU A 1 -12.07 15.37 -5.92
CA GLU A 1 -12.36 13.92 -5.95
C GLU A 1 -12.09 13.34 -4.57
N GLU A 2 -13.05 12.64 -3.97
CA GLU A 2 -12.85 11.90 -2.71
C GLU A 2 -12.62 10.43 -3.03
N TRP A 3 -11.49 9.87 -2.58
CA TRP A 3 -11.23 8.44 -2.69
C TRP A 3 -11.77 7.76 -1.45
N LYS A 4 -12.74 6.85 -1.62
CA LYS A 4 -13.31 6.09 -0.50
C LYS A 4 -12.71 4.70 -0.50
N GLN A 5 -12.12 4.30 0.62
CA GLN A 5 -11.62 2.94 0.79
C GLN A 5 -12.80 1.97 0.70
N CYS A 6 -12.72 0.98 -0.19
CA CYS A 6 -13.82 0.07 -0.48
C CYS A 6 -13.62 -1.33 0.14
N LYS A 7 -12.39 -1.67 0.55
CA LYS A 7 -12.04 -2.95 1.18
C LYS A 7 -10.94 -2.74 2.24
N ASP A 8 -10.81 -3.71 3.14
CA ASP A 8 -9.69 -3.73 4.09
C ASP A 8 -8.34 -3.78 3.37
N SER A 9 -7.35 -3.16 3.98
CA SER A 9 -5.98 -3.22 3.46
C SER A 9 -5.44 -4.64 3.63
N GLN A 10 -4.75 -5.14 2.60
CA GLN A 10 -4.14 -6.46 2.63
C GLN A 10 -2.62 -6.34 2.78
N LEU A 11 -2.02 -7.22 3.58
CA LEU A 11 -0.58 -7.29 3.81
C LEU A 11 -0.05 -8.61 3.26
N VAL A 12 0.84 -8.54 2.29
CA VAL A 12 1.47 -9.71 1.65
C VAL A 12 2.92 -9.81 2.11
N ASN A 13 3.34 -10.99 2.53
CA ASN A 13 4.74 -11.28 2.84
C ASN A 13 5.48 -11.63 1.54
N LEU A 14 6.49 -10.84 1.18
CA LEU A 14 7.33 -11.05 0.00
C LEU A 14 8.65 -11.77 0.33
N GLY A 15 8.88 -12.12 1.60
CA GLY A 15 10.11 -12.72 2.10
C GLY A 15 11.16 -11.69 2.54
N SER A 16 12.14 -12.14 3.33
CA SER A 16 13.32 -11.33 3.74
C SER A 16 12.98 -9.99 4.40
N GLY A 17 11.93 -9.94 5.21
CA GLY A 17 11.47 -8.71 5.86
C GLY A 17 10.73 -7.74 4.93
N LYS A 18 10.44 -8.14 3.69
CA LYS A 18 9.70 -7.32 2.73
C LYS A 18 8.22 -7.67 2.74
N PHE A 19 7.40 -6.64 2.67
CA PHE A 19 5.95 -6.73 2.64
C PHE A 19 5.38 -5.84 1.55
N CYS A 20 4.20 -6.17 1.05
CA CYS A 20 3.38 -5.28 0.23
C CYS A 20 2.08 -4.98 0.98
N ILE A 21 1.77 -3.70 1.13
CA ILE A 21 0.47 -3.24 1.61
C ILE A 21 -0.36 -2.86 0.38
N ALA A 22 -1.46 -3.58 0.15
CA ALA A 22 -2.44 -3.26 -0.88
C ALA A 22 -3.64 -2.54 -0.25
N ARG A 23 -3.97 -1.36 -0.78
CA ARG A 23 -5.13 -0.57 -0.40
C ARG A 23 -6.06 -0.37 -1.60
N PHE A 24 -7.36 -0.51 -1.38
CA PHE A 24 -8.36 -0.47 -2.43
C PHE A 24 -9.30 0.70 -2.23
N PHE A 25 -9.46 1.53 -3.26
CA PHE A 25 -10.29 2.71 -3.24
C PHE A 25 -11.25 2.69 -4.42
N HIS A 26 -12.34 3.43 -4.26
CA HIS A 26 -13.27 3.74 -5.32
C HIS A 26 -13.35 5.26 -5.47
N THR A 27 -13.37 5.72 -6.73
CA THR A 27 -13.64 7.11 -7.07
C THR A 27 -14.71 7.15 -8.15
N ARG A 28 -15.44 8.27 -8.19
CA ARG A 28 -16.50 8.52 -9.15
C ARG A 28 -16.14 9.79 -9.92
N THR A 29 -15.86 9.66 -11.21
CA THR A 29 -15.47 10.79 -12.06
C THR A 29 -16.54 11.11 -13.10
N PRO A 30 -16.84 12.39 -13.39
CA PRO A 30 -17.81 12.77 -14.42
C PRO A 30 -17.35 12.27 -15.80
N ASN A 31 -18.24 11.62 -16.55
CA ASN A 31 -17.96 11.25 -17.93
C ASN A 31 -18.03 12.50 -18.81
N GLY A 32 -16.95 12.81 -19.53
CA GLY A 32 -16.74 14.11 -20.17
C GLY A 32 -17.64 14.46 -21.36
N ASP A 33 -18.53 13.56 -21.79
CA ASP A 33 -19.28 13.68 -23.05
C ASP A 33 -20.81 13.76 -22.88
N SER A 34 -21.37 13.38 -21.72
CA SER A 34 -22.79 13.59 -21.43
C SER A 34 -23.01 13.67 -19.91
N GLY A 35 -23.57 14.78 -19.47
CA GLY A 35 -23.48 15.30 -18.10
C GLY A 35 -24.14 14.51 -16.96
N ASP A 36 -24.51 13.25 -17.16
CA ASP A 36 -25.17 12.42 -16.14
C ASP A 36 -24.51 11.04 -15.91
N GLU A 37 -23.57 10.62 -16.77
CA GLU A 37 -22.89 9.33 -16.58
C GLU A 37 -21.64 9.53 -15.72
N LEU A 38 -21.52 8.73 -14.66
CA LEU A 38 -20.40 8.81 -13.73
C LEU A 38 -19.61 7.51 -13.84
N ILE A 39 -18.33 7.62 -14.21
CA ILE A 39 -17.44 6.47 -14.33
C ILE A 39 -16.98 6.09 -12.92
N GLU A 40 -17.35 4.89 -12.53
CA GLU A 40 -16.85 4.23 -11.35
C GLU A 40 -15.45 3.67 -11.65
N GLN A 41 -14.44 4.14 -10.91
CA GLN A 41 -13.06 3.69 -11.09
C GLN A 41 -12.57 3.03 -9.80
N ASN A 42 -12.03 1.83 -9.96
CA ASN A 42 -11.38 1.12 -8.88
C ASN A 42 -9.89 1.44 -8.90
N ILE A 43 -9.37 1.87 -7.76
CA ILE A 43 -7.98 2.25 -7.60
C ILE A 43 -7.34 1.30 -6.59
N THR A 44 -6.22 0.70 -6.98
CA THR A 44 -5.38 -0.10 -6.09
C THR A 44 -4.05 0.61 -5.87
N VAL A 45 -3.71 0.88 -4.61
CA VAL A 45 -2.41 1.44 -4.23
C VAL A 45 -1.58 0.36 -3.55
N LEU A 46 -0.44 0.03 -4.15
CA LEU A 46 0.51 -0.96 -3.65
C LEU A 46 1.73 -0.25 -3.06
N THR A 47 1.96 -0.41 -1.77
CA THR A 47 3.11 0.16 -1.06
C THR A 47 4.01 -0.97 -0.59
N GLY A 48 5.22 -1.07 -1.15
CA GLY A 48 6.25 -1.96 -0.63
C GLY A 48 6.83 -1.41 0.68
N VAL A 49 7.10 -2.28 1.64
CA VAL A 49 7.73 -1.93 2.92
C VAL A 49 8.80 -2.96 3.25
N GLU A 50 9.97 -2.51 3.67
CA GLU A 50 11.06 -3.37 4.14
C GLU A 50 11.28 -3.15 5.64
N VAL A 51 11.35 -4.24 6.40
CA VAL A 51 11.61 -4.24 7.84
C VAL A 51 13.05 -4.67 8.07
N VAL A 52 13.87 -3.72 8.50
CA VAL A 52 15.30 -3.96 8.76
C VAL A 52 15.59 -3.87 10.25
N ARG A 53 16.61 -4.59 10.70
CA ARG A 53 17.15 -4.41 12.05
C ARG A 53 18.06 -3.19 12.06
N CYS A 54 17.88 -2.34 13.05
CA CYS A 54 18.86 -1.31 13.38
C CYS A 54 19.93 -1.97 14.23
N ASP A 55 21.05 -2.35 13.61
CA ASP A 55 22.22 -2.77 14.36
C ASP A 55 22.82 -1.51 14.99
N GLY A 56 22.48 -1.27 16.26
CA GLY A 56 23.07 -0.18 17.03
C GLY A 56 24.58 -0.31 16.98
N ASN A 57 25.26 0.69 16.38
CA ASN A 57 26.70 0.76 16.36
C ASN A 57 27.18 0.78 17.82
N GLY A 58 27.67 -0.37 18.30
CA GLY A 58 27.98 -0.62 19.69
C GLY A 58 29.13 0.26 20.16
N ASN A 59 28.82 1.49 20.57
CA ASN A 59 29.66 2.24 21.48
C ASN A 59 29.23 1.81 22.88
N GLY A 60 30.10 1.06 23.55
CA GLY A 60 29.80 0.36 24.79
C GLY A 60 29.26 1.29 25.86
N ASN A 61 27.95 1.24 26.09
CA ASN A 61 27.36 1.32 27.42
C ASN A 61 25.88 0.89 27.35
N ASP A 62 25.57 -0.22 28.00
CA ASP A 62 24.36 -0.39 28.81
C ASP A 62 22.96 -0.38 28.14
N SER A 63 22.77 -1.10 27.03
CA SER A 63 21.43 -1.60 26.69
C SER A 63 21.44 -3.08 26.33
N ILE A 64 21.24 -3.90 27.36
CA ILE A 64 20.98 -5.34 27.24
C ILE A 64 19.72 -5.55 26.37
N GLY A 65 19.91 -6.02 25.14
CA GLY A 65 18.91 -6.82 24.42
C GLY A 65 17.81 -6.11 23.63
N LYS A 66 17.80 -4.78 23.47
CA LYS A 66 16.77 -4.11 22.66
C LYS A 66 17.15 -4.13 21.17
N VAL A 67 16.59 -5.08 20.42
CA VAL A 67 16.62 -5.05 18.96
C VAL A 67 15.63 -3.99 18.48
N GLU A 68 16.13 -2.95 17.84
CA GLU A 68 15.29 -1.94 17.20
C GLU A 68 15.00 -2.34 15.75
N LEU A 69 13.74 -2.22 15.33
CA LEU A 69 13.31 -2.48 13.96
C LEU A 69 12.93 -1.17 13.30
N GLN A 70 13.36 -0.98 12.07
CA GLN A 70 12.98 0.15 11.24
C GLN A 70 12.14 -0.32 10.06
N MET A 71 11.05 0.42 9.82
CA MET A 71 10.19 0.25 8.65
C MET A 71 10.63 1.24 7.56
N ILE A 72 10.99 0.73 6.39
CA ILE A 72 11.38 1.54 5.22
C ILE A 72 10.28 1.41 4.18
N PRO A 73 9.43 2.44 4.00
CA PRO A 73 8.44 2.44 2.93
C PRO A 73 9.10 2.74 1.58
N HIS A 74 8.72 1.99 0.56
CA HIS A 74 9.09 2.26 -0.83
C HIS A 74 8.02 3.10 -1.53
N LYS A 75 8.36 3.63 -2.72
CA LYS A 75 7.41 4.37 -3.55
C LYS A 75 6.19 3.51 -3.89
N SER A 76 5.01 4.02 -3.59
CA SER A 76 3.76 3.35 -3.92
C SER A 76 3.52 3.34 -5.43
N LYS A 77 2.92 2.27 -5.93
CA LYS A 77 2.35 2.22 -7.28
C LYS A 77 0.83 2.34 -7.19
N CYS A 78 0.25 3.19 -8.02
CA CYS A 78 -1.19 3.38 -8.15
C CYS A 78 -1.64 2.71 -9.45
N TYR A 79 -2.66 1.86 -9.36
CA TYR A 79 -3.27 1.19 -10.50
C TYR A 79 -4.74 1.60 -10.57
N ILE A 80 -5.16 2.11 -11.72
CA ILE A 80 -6.53 2.54 -11.96
C ILE A 80 -7.12 1.56 -12.97
N SER A 81 -8.16 0.84 -12.57
CA SER A 81 -8.91 -0.02 -13.48
C SER A 81 -10.20 0.67 -13.88
N ASN A 82 -10.47 0.67 -15.19
CA ASN A 82 -11.74 1.11 -15.78
C ASN A 82 -12.66 -0.10 -16.09
N GLY A 83 -12.41 -1.29 -15.51
CA GLY A 83 -13.18 -2.51 -15.81
C GLY A 83 -12.73 -3.78 -15.07
N ASP A 84 -12.83 -4.94 -15.74
CA ASP A 84 -12.65 -6.29 -15.17
C ASP A 84 -11.22 -6.62 -14.66
N ASP A 85 -10.20 -5.85 -15.05
CA ASP A 85 -8.80 -6.01 -14.60
C ASP A 85 -8.53 -5.46 -13.18
N THR A 86 -9.56 -5.51 -12.32
CA THR A 86 -9.48 -4.98 -10.96
C THR A 86 -8.76 -5.98 -10.04
N ILE A 87 -7.66 -5.55 -9.41
CA ILE A 87 -7.04 -6.30 -8.32
C ILE A 87 -8.01 -6.31 -7.13
N GLN A 88 -8.63 -7.46 -6.88
CA GLN A 88 -9.63 -7.62 -5.83
C GLN A 88 -9.04 -8.11 -4.52
N THR A 89 -7.96 -8.89 -4.62
CA THR A 89 -7.25 -9.49 -3.50
C THR A 89 -5.82 -9.84 -3.93
N VAL A 90 -4.92 -9.90 -2.97
CA VAL A 90 -3.56 -10.41 -3.06
C VAL A 90 -3.38 -11.51 -2.00
N PHE A 91 -2.80 -12.64 -2.40
CA PHE A 91 -2.59 -13.83 -1.54
C PHE A 91 -1.12 -13.95 -1.14
#